data_AF-A0A8C9GEH7-F1
#
_entry.id   AF-A0A8C9GEH7-F1
#
_cell.length_a   1.000
_cell.length_b   1.000
_cell.length_c   1.000
_cell.angle_alpha   90.00
_cell.angle_beta   90.00
_cell.angle_gamma   90.00
#
_symmetry.space_group_name_H-M   'P 1'
#
loop_
_entity.id
_entity.type
_entity.pdbx_description
1 polymer ?
#
loop_
_entity_poly.entity_id
_entity_poly.type
_entity_poly.pdbx_seq_one_letter_code
_entity_poly.pdbx_strand_id
1 'polypeptide(L)'
;IKFNTKIWHPNISSQTGAICLNVLKSEWSPALTIRTALLSIQALLSDPEPDDPQDAEVAKMYKENYSLFIKTARFKYIFKILNTIYIYHKERKHTHTRSCFVDNVVTKRTSEQMDN
;
A
#
# COMPACT_ATOMS: atom_id res chain seq x y z
N ILE A 1 -9.02 -10.25 2.38
CA ILE A 1 -8.43 -8.92 2.04
C ILE A 1 -7.19 -8.75 2.89
N LYS A 2 -6.09 -8.22 2.35
CA LYS A 2 -4.86 -7.92 3.11
C LYS A 2 -4.17 -6.69 2.53
N PHE A 3 -3.40 -6.01 3.36
CA PHE A 3 -2.55 -4.91 2.91
C PHE A 3 -1.21 -5.45 2.39
N ASN A 4 -0.86 -5.09 1.15
CA ASN A 4 0.50 -5.31 0.65
C ASN A 4 1.47 -4.30 1.26
N THR A 5 1.01 -3.05 1.41
CA THR A 5 1.74 -2.00 2.10
C THR A 5 1.81 -2.31 3.59
N LYS A 6 2.99 -2.21 4.19
CA LYS A 6 3.15 -2.39 5.63
C LYS A 6 2.46 -1.25 6.36
N ILE A 7 1.66 -1.57 7.39
CA ILE A 7 0.91 -0.62 8.20
C ILE A 7 1.20 -0.90 9.67
N TRP A 8 1.28 0.15 10.49
CA TRP A 8 1.40 0.06 11.95
C TRP A 8 0.05 0.38 12.57
N HIS A 9 -0.74 -0.66 12.85
CA HIS A 9 -2.10 -0.52 13.35
C HIS A 9 -2.50 -1.72 14.23
N PRO A 10 -3.16 -1.53 15.38
CA PRO A 10 -3.52 -2.63 16.30
C PRO A 10 -4.29 -3.78 15.63
N ASN A 11 -5.21 -3.46 14.71
CA ASN A 11 -6.03 -4.46 14.01
C ASN A 11 -5.48 -4.91 12.64
N ILE A 12 -4.22 -4.57 12.31
CA ILE A 12 -3.56 -5.02 11.07
C ILE A 12 -2.19 -5.60 11.44
N SER A 13 -1.93 -6.83 11.01
CA SER A 13 -0.63 -7.46 11.24
C SER A 13 0.49 -6.64 10.59
N SER A 14 1.45 -6.16 11.40
CA SER A 14 2.62 -5.43 10.91
C SER A 14 3.54 -6.30 10.03
N GLN A 15 3.49 -7.62 10.22
CA GLN A 15 4.30 -8.59 9.48
C GLN A 15 3.64 -9.06 8.19
N THR A 16 2.34 -9.34 8.19
CA THR A 16 1.67 -9.98 7.04
C THR A 16 0.69 -9.05 6.31
N GLY A 17 0.27 -7.95 6.94
CA GLY A 17 -0.80 -7.08 6.45
C GLY A 17 -2.19 -7.69 6.55
N ALA A 18 -2.34 -8.84 7.24
CA ALA A 18 -3.63 -9.45 7.50
C ALA A 18 -4.50 -8.55 8.38
N ILE A 19 -5.79 -8.49 8.06
CA ILE A 19 -6.82 -7.82 8.84
C ILE A 19 -7.67 -8.92 9.48
N CYS A 20 -8.03 -8.79 10.75
CA CYS A 20 -8.89 -9.78 11.40
C CYS A 20 -10.22 -9.88 10.65
N LEU A 21 -10.61 -11.11 10.33
CA LEU A 21 -11.53 -11.43 9.24
C LEU A 21 -13.01 -11.32 9.66
N ASN A 22 -13.30 -10.97 10.92
CA ASN A 22 -14.66 -10.95 11.46
C ASN A 22 -15.56 -9.92 10.77
N VAL A 23 -15.02 -8.75 10.39
CA VAL A 23 -15.75 -7.74 9.59
C VAL A 23 -16.12 -8.23 8.18
N LEU A 24 -15.44 -9.25 7.65
CA LEU A 24 -15.60 -9.69 6.25
C LEU A 24 -16.21 -11.09 6.08
N LYS A 25 -16.29 -11.91 7.13
CA LYS A 25 -16.75 -13.31 7.05
C LYS A 25 -18.15 -13.55 7.62
N SER A 26 -18.51 -12.96 8.76
CA SER A 26 -19.78 -13.27 9.43
C SER A 26 -20.99 -12.54 8.84
N GLU A 27 -20.77 -11.42 8.16
CA GLU A 27 -21.84 -10.63 7.53
C GLU A 27 -21.76 -10.58 6.00
N TRP A 28 -20.92 -11.40 5.37
CA TRP A 28 -20.79 -11.37 3.91
C TRP A 28 -22.10 -11.75 3.25
N SER A 29 -22.72 -10.77 2.58
CA SER A 29 -23.86 -10.98 1.70
C SER A 29 -23.49 -10.58 0.26
N PRO A 30 -24.17 -11.09 -0.77
CA PRO A 30 -24.01 -10.63 -2.14
C PRO A 30 -24.25 -9.12 -2.31
N ALA A 31 -24.91 -8.46 -1.35
CA ALA A 31 -25.14 -7.02 -1.31
C ALA A 31 -23.97 -6.24 -0.69
N LEU A 32 -23.05 -6.91 0.01
CA LEU A 32 -21.82 -6.32 0.54
C LEU A 32 -20.82 -6.13 -0.61
N THR A 33 -20.96 -4.99 -1.28
CA THR A 33 -20.09 -4.60 -2.39
C THR A 33 -18.66 -4.31 -1.91
N ILE A 34 -17.71 -4.33 -2.84
CA ILE A 34 -16.32 -3.89 -2.61
C ILE A 34 -16.28 -2.50 -1.94
N ARG A 35 -17.21 -1.61 -2.30
CA ARG A 35 -17.32 -0.27 -1.71
C ARG A 35 -17.57 -0.34 -0.20
N THR A 36 -18.52 -1.16 0.24
CA THR A 36 -18.86 -1.29 1.66
C THR A 36 -17.70 -1.89 2.44
N ALA A 37 -17.02 -2.90 1.89
CA ALA A 37 -15.82 -3.47 2.51
C ALA A 37 -14.69 -2.44 2.66
N LEU A 38 -14.46 -1.59 1.65
CA LEU A 38 -13.44 -0.53 1.73
C LEU A 38 -13.82 0.57 2.74
N LEU A 39 -15.11 0.92 2.86
CA LEU A 39 -15.58 1.86 3.87
C LEU A 39 -15.40 1.33 5.29
N SER A 40 -15.69 0.04 5.54
CA SER A 40 -15.42 -0.57 6.85
C SER A 40 -13.94 -0.58 7.18
N ILE A 41 -13.06 -0.83 6.20
CA ILE A 41 -11.61 -0.74 6.39
C ILE A 41 -11.17 0.70 6.69
N GLN A 42 -11.75 1.70 6.02
CA GLN A 42 -11.45 3.11 6.28
C GLN A 42 -11.89 3.53 7.68
N ALA A 43 -13.06 3.08 8.13
CA ALA A 43 -13.54 3.30 9.49
C ALA A 43 -12.57 2.68 10.51
N LEU A 44 -12.17 1.42 10.31
CA LEU A 44 -11.20 0.73 11.17
C LEU A 44 -9.85 1.44 11.25
N LEU A 45 -9.37 2.00 10.14
CA LEU A 45 -8.12 2.78 10.12
C LEU A 45 -8.22 4.11 10.88
N SER A 46 -9.43 4.64 11.01
CA SER A 46 -9.69 5.91 11.71
C SER A 46 -9.92 5.69 13.20
N ASP A 47 -10.48 4.54 13.56
CA ASP A 47 -10.83 4.16 14.93
C ASP A 47 -10.35 2.73 15.24
N PRO A 48 -9.10 2.57 15.75
CA PRO A 48 -8.54 1.26 16.08
C PRO A 48 -9.23 0.66 17.30
N GLU A 49 -9.36 -0.67 17.33
CA GLU A 49 -9.88 -1.43 18.47
C GLU A 49 -8.72 -2.19 19.16
N PRO A 50 -8.05 -1.59 20.15
CA PRO A 50 -6.85 -2.18 20.73
C PRO A 50 -7.17 -3.28 21.78
N ASP A 51 -8.43 -3.46 22.19
CA ASP A 51 -8.85 -4.55 23.08
C ASP A 51 -9.05 -5.90 22.35
N ASP A 52 -9.30 -5.87 21.03
CA ASP A 52 -9.28 -7.04 20.14
C ASP A 52 -8.22 -6.91 19.01
N PRO A 53 -6.92 -7.00 19.34
CA PRO A 53 -5.87 -6.67 18.40
C PRO A 53 -5.51 -7.83 17.47
N GLN A 54 -5.20 -7.50 16.22
CA GLN A 54 -4.53 -8.42 15.30
C GLN A 54 -3.02 -8.47 15.53
N ASP A 55 -2.44 -7.40 16.09
CA ASP A 55 -1.03 -7.28 16.41
C ASP A 55 -0.87 -6.78 17.87
N ALA A 56 -0.56 -7.72 18.76
CA ALA A 56 -0.51 -7.47 20.20
C ALA A 56 0.60 -6.48 20.60
N GLU A 57 1.73 -6.46 19.89
CA GLU A 57 2.83 -5.54 20.17
C GLU A 57 2.42 -4.10 19.83
N VAL A 58 1.79 -3.93 18.67
CA VAL A 58 1.27 -2.64 18.23
C VAL A 58 0.19 -2.13 19.17
N ALA A 59 -0.73 -3.01 19.59
CA ALA A 59 -1.81 -2.66 20.51
C ALA A 59 -1.30 -2.29 21.91
N LYS A 60 -0.30 -3.03 22.43
CA LYS A 60 0.37 -2.69 23.69
C LYS A 60 0.99 -1.30 23.62
N MET A 61 1.74 -1.02 22.55
CA MET A 61 2.34 0.30 22.34
C MET A 61 1.28 1.41 22.21
N TYR A 62 0.17 1.12 21.54
CA TYR A 62 -0.95 2.05 21.39
C TYR A 62 -1.55 2.45 22.75
N LYS A 63 -1.78 1.48 23.65
CA LYS A 63 -2.35 1.72 24.98
C LYS A 63 -1.36 2.34 25.96
N GLU A 64 -0.13 1.83 26.00
CA GLU A 64 0.86 2.21 27.02
C GLU A 64 1.67 3.45 26.63
N ASN A 65 1.90 3.68 25.33
CA ASN A 65 2.73 4.79 24.85
C ASN A 65 2.29 5.30 23.48
N TYR A 66 1.15 5.98 23.45
CA TYR A 66 0.57 6.54 22.24
C TYR A 66 1.52 7.49 21.47
N SER A 67 2.33 8.28 22.19
CA SER A 67 3.33 9.16 21.58
C SER A 67 4.38 8.39 20.77
N LEU A 68 4.85 7.26 21.28
CA LEU A 68 5.78 6.39 20.57
C LEU A 68 5.10 5.68 19.40
N PHE A 69 3.84 5.26 19.57
CA PHE A 69 3.03 4.69 18.50
C PHE A 69 2.94 5.65 17.31
N ILE A 70 2.57 6.92 17.54
CA ILE A 70 2.47 7.94 16.48
C ILE A 70 3.81 8.20 15.80
N LYS A 71 4.90 8.32 16.56
CA LYS A 71 6.25 8.50 15.99
C LYS A 71 6.61 7.32 15.09
N THR A 72 6.38 6.10 15.55
CA THR A 72 6.68 4.86 14.80
C THR A 72 5.85 4.77 13.53
N ALA A 73 4.54 4.99 13.62
CA ALA A 73 3.64 4.97 12.47
C ALA A 73 4.06 5.99 11.40
N ARG A 74 4.35 7.24 11.80
CA ARG A 74 4.75 8.31 10.87
C ARG A 74 6.11 8.06 10.23
N PHE A 75 7.14 7.79 11.02
CA PHE A 75 8.50 7.67 10.49
C PHE A 75 8.72 6.37 9.72
N LYS A 76 8.30 5.24 10.30
CA LYS A 76 8.68 3.93 9.77
C LYS A 76 7.77 3.48 8.62
N TYR A 77 6.51 3.89 8.63
CA TYR A 77 5.51 3.42 7.68
C TYR A 77 5.10 4.51 6.69
N ILE A 78 4.67 5.70 7.14
CA ILE A 78 4.26 6.79 6.23
C ILE A 78 5.45 7.29 5.41
N PHE A 79 6.57 7.63 6.04
CA PHE A 79 7.72 8.17 5.31
C PHE A 79 8.30 7.16 4.31
N LYS A 80 8.30 5.87 4.66
CA LYS A 80 8.74 4.80 3.77
C LYS A 80 7.83 4.70 2.54
N ILE A 81 6.51 4.74 2.73
CA ILE A 81 5.53 4.73 1.64
C ILE A 81 5.74 5.94 0.72
N LEU A 82 5.81 7.14 1.30
CA LEU A 82 6.00 8.38 0.53
C LEU A 82 7.31 8.38 -0.24
N ASN A 83 8.40 7.90 0.36
CA ASN A 83 9.68 7.80 -0.32
C ASN A 83 9.64 6.76 -1.46
N THR A 84 9.03 5.59 -1.24
CA THR A 84 8.84 4.59 -2.30
C THR A 84 8.02 5.14 -3.45
N ILE A 85 6.91 5.84 -3.18
CA ILE A 85 6.08 6.50 -4.20
C ILE A 85 6.89 7.57 -4.95
N TYR A 86 7.62 8.41 -4.21
CA TYR A 86 8.45 9.46 -4.79
C TYR A 86 9.53 8.90 -5.72
N ILE A 87 10.27 7.89 -5.27
CA ILE A 87 11.30 7.22 -6.08
C ILE A 87 10.66 6.59 -7.31
N TYR A 88 9.57 5.84 -7.15
CA TYR A 88 8.86 5.21 -8.26
C TYR A 88 8.39 6.22 -9.32
N HIS A 89 7.82 7.35 -8.91
CA HIS A 89 7.42 8.41 -9.84
C HIS A 89 8.62 9.13 -10.46
N LYS A 90 9.71 9.33 -9.73
CA LYS A 90 10.95 9.92 -10.24
C LYS A 90 11.60 9.04 -11.31
N GLU A 91 11.66 7.74 -11.08
CA GLU A 91 12.20 6.76 -12.04
C GLU A 91 11.31 6.63 -13.27
N ARG A 92 9.97 6.66 -13.13
CA ARG A 92 9.06 6.69 -14.28
C ARG A 92 9.26 7.88 -15.21
N LYS A 93 9.57 9.07 -14.67
CA LYS A 93 9.89 10.24 -15.49
C LYS A 93 11.21 10.08 -16.27
N HIS A 94 12.15 9.30 -15.75
CA HIS A 94 13.43 8.98 -16.41
C HIS A 94 13.34 7.81 -17.41
N THR A 95 12.47 6.83 -17.19
CA THR A 95 12.28 5.71 -18.12
C THR A 95 11.41 6.10 -19.31
N HIS A 96 10.45 7.02 -19.14
CA HIS A 96 9.62 7.47 -20.26
C HIS A 96 10.41 8.30 -21.29
N THR A 97 11.44 9.04 -20.84
CA THR A 97 12.40 9.73 -21.72
C THR A 97 13.41 8.78 -22.37
N ARG A 98 13.68 7.61 -21.77
CA ARG A 98 14.52 6.57 -22.39
C ARG A 98 13.75 5.71 -23.40
N SER A 99 12.48 5.42 -23.17
CA SER A 99 11.64 4.67 -24.14
C SER A 99 11.60 5.39 -25.50
N CYS A 100 11.37 6.71 -25.50
CA CYS A 100 11.40 7.52 -26.72
C CYS A 100 12.78 7.63 -27.40
N PHE A 101 13.87 7.20 -26.72
CA PHE A 101 15.21 7.18 -27.30
C PHE A 101 15.54 5.85 -27.97
N VAL A 102 14.93 4.73 -27.52
CA VAL A 102 15.12 3.43 -28.17
C VAL A 102 14.23 3.28 -29.42
N ASP A 103 13.06 3.92 -29.43
CA ASP A 103 12.13 3.86 -30.56
C ASP A 103 12.64 4.63 -31.82
N ASN A 104 13.59 5.56 -31.65
CA ASN A 104 14.19 6.33 -32.75
C ASN A 104 15.46 5.70 -33.35
N VAL A 105 16.02 4.65 -32.74
CA VAL A 105 17.20 3.93 -33.25
C VAL A 105 16.80 2.69 -34.06
N VAL A 106 15.64 2.10 -33.76
CA VAL A 106 15.11 0.92 -34.49
C VAL A 106 14.44 1.32 -35.80
N THR A 107 13.79 2.49 -35.87
CA THR A 107 13.05 2.95 -37.06
C THR A 107 13.93 3.50 -38.19
N LYS A 108 15.19 3.88 -37.93
CA LYS A 108 16.13 4.31 -38.98
C LYS A 108 16.88 3.17 -39.67
N ARG A 109 16.74 1.92 -39.22
CA ARG A 109 17.46 0.77 -39.81
C ARG A 109 16.65 -0.03 -40.83
N THR A 110 15.36 0.27 -41.02
CA THR A 110 14.48 -0.46 -41.93
C THR A 110 14.11 0.30 -43.21
N SER A 111 14.68 1.49 -43.45
CA SER A 111 14.44 2.26 -44.69
C SER A 111 15.63 2.28 -45.67
N GLU A 112 16.75 1.62 -45.38
CA GLU A 112 17.91 1.52 -46.28
C GLU A 112 18.07 0.14 -46.94
N GLN A 113 17.05 -0.73 -46.88
CA GLN A 113 17.08 -2.08 -47.48
C GLN A 113 15.92 -2.37 -48.45
N MET A 114 15.24 -1.35 -48.97
CA MET A 114 14.16 -1.54 -49.96
C MET A 114 14.34 -0.78 -51.28
N ASP A 115 15.56 -0.38 -51.64
CA ASP A 115 15.90 0.05 -53.00
C ASP A 115 17.03 -0.83 -53.54
N ASN A 116 16.67 -2.00 -54.08
CA ASN A 116 17.43 -2.82 -55.02
C ASN A 116 16.43 -3.52 -55.95
#